data_AF-A0A5J9SYA6-F1
#
_entry.id   AF-A0A5J9SYA6-F1
#
_cell.length_a   1.000
_cell.length_b   1.000
_cell.length_c   1.000
_cell.angle_alpha   90.00
_cell.angle_beta   90.00
_cell.angle_gamma   90.00
#
_symmetry.space_group_name_H-M   'P 1'
#
loop_
_entity.id
_entity.type
_entity.pdbx_description
1 polymer ?
#
loop_
_entity_poly.entity_id
_entity_poly.type
_entity_poly.pdbx_seq_one_letter_code
_entity_poly.pdbx_strand_id
1 'polypeptide(L)'
;MMAHMMFSWYNNLVQRFLARAALSHNGDFVEKSDEKMIELNFEQESTLSLGELVDGYLSEVASVPDLSLSMFVELATAVPEAARPVHDSLYYAVDAYLKEHPDISKA
;
A
#
# COMPACT_ATOMS: atom_id res chain seq x y z
N MET A 1 23.26 3.29 -10.60
CA MET A 1 23.60 3.85 -9.27
C MET A 1 22.45 4.63 -8.64
N MET A 2 21.72 5.48 -9.38
CA MET A 2 20.62 6.28 -8.79
C MET A 2 19.34 5.50 -8.41
N ALA A 3 18.91 4.54 -9.23
CA ALA A 3 17.72 3.74 -8.92
C ALA A 3 17.86 2.94 -7.60
N HIS A 4 19.04 2.37 -7.35
CA HIS A 4 19.32 1.66 -6.10
C HIS A 4 19.28 2.60 -4.87
N MET A 5 19.75 3.84 -5.03
CA MET A 5 19.68 4.84 -3.97
C MET A 5 18.23 5.27 -3.69
N MET A 6 17.39 5.39 -4.73
CA MET A 6 15.97 5.71 -4.55
C MET A 6 15.20 4.56 -3.89
N PHE A 7 15.44 3.32 -4.29
CA PHE A 7 14.85 2.14 -3.65
C PHE A 7 15.27 2.03 -2.18
N SER A 8 16.57 2.22 -1.90
CA SER A 8 17.08 2.24 -0.53
C SER A 8 16.51 3.40 0.30
N TRP A 9 16.32 4.58 -0.29
CA TRP A 9 15.75 5.74 0.39
C TRP A 9 14.26 5.54 0.69
N TYR A 10 13.50 5.00 -0.26
CA TYR A 10 12.10 4.65 -0.08
C TYR A 10 11.94 3.61 1.03
N ASN A 11 12.71 2.53 0.99
CA ASN A 11 12.69 1.52 2.05
C ASN A 11 13.10 2.14 3.39
N ASN A 12 14.12 2.99 3.44
CA ASN A 12 14.52 3.67 4.67
C ASN A 12 13.41 4.56 5.23
N LEU A 13 12.69 5.29 4.38
CA LEU A 13 11.59 6.15 4.77
C LEU A 13 10.41 5.35 5.33
N VAL A 14 10.01 4.29 4.62
CA VAL A 14 8.95 3.37 5.06
C VAL A 14 9.31 2.72 6.39
N GLN A 15 10.55 2.23 6.53
CA GLN A 15 11.01 1.62 7.78
C GLN A 15 11.05 2.62 8.95
N ARG A 16 11.38 3.89 8.70
CA ARG A 16 11.34 4.94 9.73
C ARG A 16 9.91 5.28 10.16
N PHE A 17 8.97 5.29 9.21
CA PHE A 17 7.55 5.46 9.51
C PHE A 17 7.02 4.29 10.36
N LEU A 18 7.29 3.05 9.95
CA LEU A 18 6.90 1.84 10.68
C LEU A 18 7.54 1.78 12.08
N ALA A 19 8.81 2.14 12.22
CA ALA A 19 9.48 2.20 13.51
C ALA A 19 8.86 3.25 14.46
N ARG A 20 8.42 4.40 13.91
CA ARG A 20 7.73 5.44 14.69
C ARG A 20 6.33 5.00 15.11
N ALA A 21 5.62 4.28 14.24
CA ALA A 21 4.35 3.64 14.58
C ALA A 21 4.54 2.57 15.68
N ALA A 22 5.61 1.77 15.61
CA ALA A 22 5.93 0.74 16.60
C ALA A 22 6.39 1.31 17.96
N LEU A 23 7.13 2.41 17.99
CA LEU A 23 7.55 3.09 19.23
C LEU A 23 6.39 3.77 19.97
N SER A 24 5.27 4.07 19.29
CA SER A 24 4.07 4.65 19.92
C SER A 24 3.37 3.69 20.90
N HIS A 25 3.69 2.39 20.82
CA HIS A 25 3.03 1.33 21.58
C HIS A 25 3.76 0.92 22.89
N ASN A 26 5.00 1.37 23.12
CA ASN A 26 5.75 1.03 24.35
C ASN A 26 6.44 2.28 24.93
N GLY A 27 5.74 3.03 25.78
CA GLY A 27 6.33 4.19 26.44
C GLY A 27 5.38 4.97 27.34
N ASP A 28 5.14 4.39 28.52
CA ASP A 28 4.81 5.04 29.80
C ASP A 28 3.48 5.81 29.96
N PHE A 29 2.93 5.68 31.16
CA PHE A 29 1.60 6.07 31.57
C PHE A 29 1.47 7.61 31.62
N VAL A 30 0.88 8.23 30.61
CA VAL A 30 0.29 9.58 30.71
C VAL A 30 -1.09 9.57 30.06
N GLU A 31 -2.08 9.80 30.89
CA GLU A 31 -3.48 10.01 30.56
C GLU A 31 -3.63 11.27 29.69
N LYS A 32 -3.70 11.09 28.37
CA LYS A 32 -4.19 12.09 27.42
C LYS A 32 -4.95 11.38 26.29
N SER A 33 -6.14 10.90 26.64
CA SER A 33 -6.92 9.92 25.88
C SER A 33 -7.47 10.43 24.55
N ASP A 34 -7.73 11.73 24.41
CA ASP A 34 -8.60 12.17 23.31
C ASP A 34 -7.83 12.61 22.06
N GLU A 35 -6.69 13.29 22.22
CA GLU A 35 -5.87 13.75 21.09
C GLU A 35 -5.17 12.59 20.37
N LYS A 36 -4.64 11.61 21.12
CA LYS A 36 -3.94 10.44 20.56
C LYS A 36 -4.89 9.49 19.82
N MET A 37 -6.15 9.37 20.28
CA MET A 37 -7.20 8.63 19.56
C MET A 37 -7.52 9.31 18.23
N ILE A 38 -7.63 10.64 18.21
CA ILE A 38 -7.89 11.40 16.98
C ILE A 38 -6.73 11.26 15.98
N GLU A 39 -5.48 11.38 16.43
CA GLU A 39 -4.31 11.17 15.56
C GLU A 39 -4.25 9.74 15.01
N LEU A 40 -4.49 8.72 15.82
CA LEU A 40 -4.51 7.32 15.37
C LEU A 40 -5.63 7.06 14.36
N ASN A 41 -6.82 7.63 14.58
CA ASN A 41 -7.94 7.52 13.64
C ASN A 41 -7.64 8.24 12.33
N PHE A 42 -7.02 9.43 12.38
CA PHE A 42 -6.66 10.18 11.17
C PHE A 42 -5.57 9.47 10.37
N GLU A 43 -4.55 8.93 11.04
CA GLU A 43 -3.51 8.12 10.40
C GLU A 43 -4.11 6.85 9.78
N GLN A 44 -5.03 6.17 10.47
CA GLN A 44 -5.76 5.02 9.91
C GLN A 44 -6.60 5.41 8.70
N GLU A 45 -7.41 6.47 8.78
CA GLU A 45 -8.19 6.98 7.64
C GLU A 45 -7.29 7.31 6.46
N SER A 46 -6.17 8.01 6.69
CA SER A 46 -5.21 8.35 5.63
C SER A 46 -4.55 7.10 5.02
N THR A 47 -4.28 6.09 5.85
CA THR A 47 -3.70 4.81 5.43
C THR A 47 -4.70 4.01 4.59
N LEU A 48 -5.97 3.96 4.98
CA LEU A 48 -7.04 3.33 4.22
C LEU A 48 -7.28 4.04 2.88
N SER A 49 -7.36 5.37 2.89
CA SER A 49 -7.50 6.17 1.67
C SER A 49 -6.33 5.96 0.70
N LEU A 50 -5.11 5.77 1.21
CA LEU A 50 -3.95 5.43 0.39
C LEU A 50 -4.14 4.06 -0.30
N GLY A 51 -4.61 3.05 0.45
CA GLY A 51 -4.89 1.72 -0.11
C GLY A 51 -5.96 1.76 -1.20
N GLU A 52 -7.08 2.45 -0.93
CA GLU A 52 -8.16 2.65 -1.89
C GLU A 52 -7.70 3.39 -3.15
N LEU A 53 -6.87 4.43 -2.99
CA LEU A 53 -6.31 5.18 -4.10
C LEU A 53 -5.45 4.29 -5.01
N VAL A 54 -4.56 3.49 -4.42
CA VAL A 54 -3.70 2.58 -5.18
C VAL A 54 -4.52 1.49 -5.85
N ASP A 55 -5.52 0.92 -5.19
CA ASP A 55 -6.37 -0.13 -5.76
C ASP A 55 -7.27 0.39 -6.89
N GLY A 56 -7.78 1.62 -6.76
CA GLY A 56 -8.47 2.33 -7.83
C GLY A 56 -7.55 2.55 -9.03
N TYR A 57 -6.31 3.01 -8.78
CA TYR A 57 -5.33 3.16 -9.85
C TYR A 57 -5.01 1.83 -10.55
N LEU A 58 -4.76 0.76 -9.78
CA LEU A 58 -4.53 -0.58 -10.30
C LEU A 58 -5.69 -1.06 -11.18
N SER A 59 -6.93 -0.78 -10.77
CA SER A 59 -8.14 -1.15 -11.54
C SER A 59 -8.20 -0.43 -12.89
N GLU A 60 -7.85 0.85 -12.93
CA GLU A 60 -7.82 1.63 -14.17
C GLU A 60 -6.68 1.17 -15.09
N VAL A 61 -5.48 0.98 -14.56
CA VAL A 61 -4.33 0.59 -15.39
C VAL A 61 -4.34 -0.88 -15.79
N ALA A 62 -5.11 -1.72 -15.09
CA ALA A 62 -5.25 -3.14 -15.40
C ALA A 62 -5.72 -3.41 -16.84
N SER A 63 -6.53 -2.51 -17.39
CA SER A 63 -7.08 -2.60 -18.75
C SER A 63 -6.14 -2.03 -19.83
N VAL A 64 -4.91 -1.63 -19.47
CA VAL A 64 -3.93 -1.10 -20.42
C VAL A 64 -3.10 -2.26 -20.99
N PRO A 65 -3.16 -2.56 -22.31
CA PRO A 65 -2.53 -3.76 -22.89
C PRO A 65 -1.00 -3.84 -22.77
N ASP A 66 -0.33 -2.68 -22.64
CA ASP A 66 1.13 -2.59 -22.57
C ASP A 66 1.65 -2.56 -21.12
N LEU A 67 0.79 -2.73 -20.12
CA LEU A 67 1.20 -2.70 -18.72
C LEU A 67 1.93 -4.00 -18.34
N SER A 68 3.21 -3.88 -18.01
CA SER A 68 4.00 -5.05 -17.58
C SER A 68 3.52 -5.64 -16.25
N LEU A 69 3.54 -6.98 -16.14
CA LEU A 69 3.17 -7.70 -14.93
C LEU A 69 4.01 -7.28 -13.73
N SER A 70 5.31 -7.05 -13.95
CA SER A 70 6.24 -6.59 -12.92
C SER A 70 5.75 -5.30 -12.26
N MET A 71 5.34 -4.31 -13.06
CA MET A 71 4.89 -3.03 -12.55
C MET A 71 3.56 -3.16 -11.79
N PHE A 72 2.64 -3.97 -12.32
CA PHE A 72 1.37 -4.24 -11.66
C PHE A 72 1.57 -4.89 -10.29
N VAL A 73 2.42 -5.92 -10.20
CA VAL A 73 2.74 -6.61 -8.94
C VAL A 73 3.52 -5.71 -7.98
N GLU A 74 4.46 -4.90 -8.46
CA GLU A 74 5.22 -3.97 -7.62
C GLU A 74 4.29 -2.96 -6.94
N LEU A 75 3.35 -2.36 -7.68
CA LEU A 75 2.34 -1.45 -7.13
C LEU A 75 1.40 -2.16 -6.15
N ALA A 76 0.94 -3.36 -6.50
CA ALA A 76 0.07 -4.15 -5.63
C ALA A 76 0.76 -4.50 -4.31
N THR A 77 2.05 -4.83 -4.33
CA THR A 77 2.79 -5.27 -3.13
C THR A 77 3.39 -4.13 -2.32
N ALA A 78 3.47 -2.92 -2.87
CA ALA A 78 3.95 -1.73 -2.16
C ALA A 78 2.97 -1.21 -1.08
N VAL A 79 1.69 -1.59 -1.17
CA VAL A 79 0.67 -1.16 -0.20
C VAL A 79 0.70 -2.07 1.03
N PRO A 80 0.87 -1.51 2.25
CA PRO A 80 0.88 -2.30 3.47
C PRO A 80 -0.49 -2.91 3.77
N GLU A 81 -0.51 -4.07 4.44
CA GLU A 81 -1.74 -4.78 4.81
C GLU A 81 -2.70 -3.92 5.65
N ALA A 82 -2.16 -3.03 6.51
CA ALA A 82 -2.94 -2.09 7.29
C ALA A 82 -3.75 -1.09 6.44
N ALA A 83 -3.34 -0.84 5.19
CA ALA A 83 -4.06 -0.01 4.22
C ALA A 83 -5.11 -0.81 3.42
N ARG A 84 -5.10 -2.15 3.51
CA ARG A 84 -6.06 -3.04 2.85
C ARG A 84 -6.66 -4.05 3.83
N PRO A 85 -7.57 -3.62 4.71
CA PRO A 85 -8.35 -4.56 5.52
C PRO A 85 -9.33 -5.39 4.67
N VAL A 86 -9.69 -4.89 3.48
CA VAL A 86 -10.53 -5.56 2.48
C VAL A 86 -9.77 -5.58 1.15
N HIS A 87 -9.88 -6.68 0.41
CA HIS A 87 -9.10 -6.91 -0.81
C HIS A 87 -9.96 -6.99 -2.09
N ASP A 88 -11.26 -6.69 -2.01
CA ASP A 88 -12.17 -6.82 -3.15
C ASP A 88 -11.73 -5.99 -4.35
N SER A 89 -11.32 -4.74 -4.11
CA SER A 89 -10.81 -3.83 -5.15
C SER A 89 -9.52 -4.34 -5.79
N LEU A 90 -8.61 -4.89 -4.98
CA LEU A 90 -7.39 -5.52 -5.48
C LEU A 90 -7.70 -6.76 -6.33
N TYR A 91 -8.60 -7.63 -5.88
CA TYR A 91 -9.00 -8.80 -6.65
C TYR A 91 -9.69 -8.43 -7.96
N TYR A 92 -10.49 -7.35 -7.96
CA TYR A 92 -11.07 -6.80 -9.18
C TYR A 92 -9.99 -6.34 -10.16
N ALA A 93 -8.99 -5.57 -9.69
CA ALA A 93 -7.87 -5.14 -10.51
C ALA A 93 -7.08 -6.33 -11.09
N VAL A 94 -6.82 -7.36 -10.29
CA VAL A 94 -6.13 -8.59 -10.72
C VAL A 94 -6.92 -9.32 -11.80
N ASP A 95 -8.23 -9.49 -11.61
CA ASP A 95 -9.10 -10.14 -12.60
C ASP A 95 -9.15 -9.36 -13.92
N ALA A 96 -9.28 -8.03 -13.85
CA ALA A 96 -9.21 -7.16 -15.02
C ALA A 96 -7.87 -7.30 -15.75
N TYR A 97 -6.75 -7.29 -15.01
CA TYR A 97 -5.42 -7.40 -15.58
C TYR A 97 -5.23 -8.73 -16.31
N LEU A 98 -5.64 -9.84 -15.70
CA LEU A 98 -5.53 -11.18 -16.31
C LEU A 98 -6.44 -11.35 -17.55
N LYS A 99 -7.58 -10.64 -17.60
CA LYS A 99 -8.45 -10.64 -18.78
C LYS A 99 -7.83 -9.91 -19.96
N GLU A 100 -7.17 -8.78 -19.71
CA GLU A 100 -6.52 -7.99 -20.76
C GLU A 100 -5.18 -8.61 -21.20
N HIS A 101 -4.54 -9.42 -20.35
CA HIS A 101 -3.23 -10.02 -20.60
C HIS A 101 -3.30 -11.57 -20.59
N PRO A 102 -3.96 -12.20 -21.58
CA PRO A 102 -4.20 -13.64 -21.60
C PRO A 102 -2.92 -14.48 -21.75
N ASP A 103 -1.83 -13.88 -22.22
CA ASP A 103 -0.52 -14.53 -22.40
C ASP A 103 0.19 -14.82 -21.07
N ILE A 104 -0.28 -14.21 -19.97
CA ILE A 104 0.25 -14.44 -18.63
C ILE A 104 -0.39 -15.74 -18.09
N SER A 105 0.29 -16.87 -18.31
CA SER A 105 -0.21 -18.15 -17.83
C SER A 105 -0.29 -18.19 -16.30
N LYS A 106 -1.43 -18.61 -15.76
CA LYS A 106 -1.57 -19.03 -14.36
C LYS A 106 -0.73 -20.31 -14.17
N ALA A 107 0.50 -20.16 -13.69
CA ALA A 107 1.35 -21.29 -13.31
C ALA A 107 0.92 -21.89 -11.97
#